data_AF-A0A961XL90-F1
#
_entry.id   AF-A0A961XL90-F1
#
_cell.length_a   1.000
_cell.length_b   1.000
_cell.length_c   1.000
_cell.angle_alpha   90.00
_cell.angle_beta   90.00
_cell.angle_gamma   90.00
#
_symmetry.space_group_name_H-M   'P 1'
#
loop_
_entity.id
_entity.type
_entity.pdbx_description
1 polymer ?
#
loop_
_entity_poly.entity_id
_entity_poly.type
_entity_poly.pdbx_seq_one_letter_code
_entity_poly.pdbx_strand_id
1 'polypeptide(L)'
;GQKVIMSLLRDDGNSNIFTLDLRSRNTTRLTNTNSIDTSPSYSPDGSRIVFTSDRGGRAQLYAMGADGSNQQRISFGDGSYSTPVWSPRGDLIAFTKQTGSEFQIGVMRPDGSGERILSNGFLQEGPTWAPNGRVIMFFSENAGAGGPRLHTIDLTGRNKQTIETPSFASDPAWSPLLE
;
A
#
# COMPACT_ATOMS: atom_id res chain seq x y z
N GLY A 1 11.52 7.72 13.41
CA GLY A 1 12.45 6.96 12.55
C GLY A 1 13.51 7.89 11.97
N GLN A 2 14.67 7.36 11.56
CA GLN A 2 15.75 8.16 10.94
C GLN A 2 15.85 7.96 9.41
N LYS A 3 14.96 7.16 8.83
CA LYS A 3 14.95 6.84 7.40
C LYS A 3 13.57 7.10 6.80
N VAL A 4 13.55 7.49 5.53
CA VAL A 4 12.36 7.56 4.68
C VAL A 4 12.52 6.53 3.57
N ILE A 5 11.42 5.89 3.17
CA ILE A 5 11.39 5.03 1.99
C ILE A 5 10.52 5.68 0.93
N MET A 6 10.99 5.63 -0.32
CA MET A 6 10.33 6.32 -1.42
C MET A 6 10.61 5.60 -2.74
N SER A 7 9.69 5.76 -3.69
CA SER A 7 9.91 5.43 -5.08
C SER A 7 10.49 6.64 -5.80
N LEU A 8 11.57 6.46 -6.57
CA LEU A 8 12.16 7.50 -7.39
C LEU A 8 12.36 7.00 -8.80
N LEU A 9 11.97 7.84 -9.77
CA LEU A 9 12.40 7.72 -11.16
C LEU A 9 13.76 8.42 -11.31
N ARG A 10 14.76 7.71 -11.82
CA ARG A 10 16.07 8.27 -12.17
C ARG A 10 16.29 8.12 -13.68
N ASP A 11 17.47 8.49 -14.14
CA ASP A 11 17.81 8.56 -15.57
C ASP A 11 17.80 7.18 -16.27
N ASP A 12 17.60 6.09 -15.53
CA ASP A 12 17.40 4.73 -16.03
C ASP A 12 15.98 4.43 -16.52
N GLY A 13 15.07 5.42 -16.45
CA GLY A 13 13.74 5.35 -17.06
C GLY A 13 12.73 4.49 -16.31
N ASN A 14 13.08 3.92 -15.16
CA ASN A 14 12.17 3.11 -14.33
C ASN A 14 12.11 3.63 -12.90
N SER A 15 10.92 3.56 -12.28
CA SER A 15 10.79 3.84 -10.84
C SER A 15 11.40 2.71 -10.03
N ASN A 16 12.24 3.04 -9.06
CA ASN A 16 12.87 2.07 -8.15
C ASN A 16 12.65 2.48 -6.69
N ILE A 17 12.82 1.54 -5.76
CA ILE A 17 12.70 1.81 -4.33
C ILE A 17 14.04 2.29 -3.77
N PHE A 18 13.99 3.36 -3.00
CA PHE A 18 15.14 3.96 -2.32
C PHE A 18 14.82 4.19 -0.85
N THR A 19 15.86 4.17 -0.03
CA THR A 19 15.83 4.73 1.32
C THR A 19 16.68 5.98 1.40
N LEU A 20 16.22 6.98 2.15
CA LEU A 20 16.92 8.20 2.48
C LEU A 20 17.18 8.23 3.98
N ASP A 21 18.44 8.28 4.37
CA ASP A 21 18.82 8.57 5.75
C ASP A 21 18.68 10.08 6.02
N LEU A 22 17.87 10.44 7.02
CA LEU A 22 17.50 11.82 7.30
C LEU A 22 18.64 12.64 7.91
N ARG A 23 19.61 12.00 8.57
CA ARG A 23 20.72 12.68 9.24
C ARG A 23 21.84 12.98 8.26
N SER A 24 22.25 11.97 7.52
CA SER A 24 23.35 12.04 6.55
C SER A 24 22.92 12.53 5.17
N ARG A 25 21.61 12.51 4.86
CA ARG A 25 21.04 12.73 3.52
C ARG A 25 21.48 11.70 2.47
N ASN A 26 22.08 10.59 2.92
CA ASN A 26 22.49 9.52 2.02
C ASN A 26 21.26 8.78 1.47
N THR A 27 21.25 8.59 0.16
CA THR A 27 20.21 7.83 -0.55
C THR A 27 20.78 6.48 -0.97
N THR A 28 20.12 5.39 -0.60
CA THR A 28 20.50 4.02 -0.96
C THR A 28 19.42 3.40 -1.83
N ARG A 29 19.81 2.85 -2.98
CA ARG A 29 18.92 2.13 -3.89
C ARG A 29 18.68 0.71 -3.37
N LEU A 30 17.42 0.29 -3.26
CA LEU A 30 17.01 -1.02 -2.74
C LEU A 30 16.55 -1.97 -3.85
N THR A 31 16.02 -1.44 -4.95
CA THR A 31 15.69 -2.24 -6.14
C THR A 31 16.42 -1.70 -7.37
N ASN A 32 16.82 -2.59 -8.28
CA ASN A 32 17.58 -2.25 -9.48
C ASN A 32 17.16 -3.17 -10.64
N THR A 33 15.89 -3.12 -10.99
CA THR A 33 15.31 -3.92 -12.08
C THR A 33 14.77 -3.02 -13.17
N ASN A 34 14.58 -3.58 -14.37
CA ASN A 34 13.99 -2.85 -15.51
C ASN A 34 12.44 -2.80 -15.43
N SER A 35 11.93 -2.71 -14.21
CA SER A 35 10.52 -2.84 -13.83
C SER A 35 10.13 -1.62 -13.02
N ILE A 36 8.84 -1.30 -12.98
CA ILE A 36 8.30 -0.21 -12.18
C ILE A 36 8.08 -0.70 -10.76
N ASP A 37 8.92 -0.25 -9.84
CA ASP A 37 8.76 -0.48 -8.40
C ASP A 37 8.26 0.80 -7.70
N THR A 38 7.15 0.70 -6.98
CA THR A 38 6.46 1.85 -6.36
C THR A 38 5.79 1.49 -5.02
N SER A 39 5.21 2.51 -4.37
CA SER A 39 4.37 2.37 -3.17
C SER A 39 5.00 1.56 -2.03
N PRO A 40 6.24 1.86 -1.60
CA PRO A 40 6.88 1.10 -0.54
C PRO A 40 6.29 1.43 0.84
N SER A 41 6.18 0.43 1.71
CA SER A 41 5.76 0.56 3.10
C SER A 41 6.64 -0.31 4.01
N TYR A 42 7.12 0.26 5.12
CA TYR A 42 7.88 -0.47 6.13
C TYR A 42 6.96 -1.33 7.00
N SER A 43 7.46 -2.49 7.42
CA SER A 43 6.94 -3.18 8.59
C SER A 43 7.10 -2.30 9.85
N PRO A 44 6.24 -2.45 10.88
CA PRO A 44 6.29 -1.58 12.05
C PRO A 44 7.60 -1.69 12.86
N ASP A 45 8.27 -2.83 12.78
CA ASP A 45 9.60 -3.05 13.36
C ASP A 45 10.75 -2.52 12.47
N GLY A 46 10.44 -2.03 11.26
CA GLY A 46 11.40 -1.51 10.29
C GLY A 46 12.30 -2.56 9.66
N SER A 47 12.05 -3.86 9.86
CA SER A 47 12.91 -4.94 9.37
C SER A 47 12.62 -5.36 7.93
N ARG A 48 11.41 -5.08 7.44
CA ARG A 48 10.93 -5.47 6.11
C ARG A 48 10.25 -4.31 5.40
N ILE A 49 10.13 -4.46 4.08
CA ILE A 49 9.45 -3.55 3.19
C ILE A 49 8.48 -4.36 2.33
N VAL A 50 7.25 -3.88 2.17
CA VAL A 50 6.35 -4.30 1.09
C VAL A 50 6.30 -3.21 0.02
N PHE A 51 6.21 -3.58 -1.25
CA PHE A 51 6.15 -2.65 -2.38
C PHE A 51 5.40 -3.26 -3.56
N THR A 52 5.02 -2.43 -4.52
CA THR A 52 4.43 -2.85 -5.80
C THR A 52 5.51 -3.00 -6.85
N SER A 53 5.47 -4.07 -7.65
CA SER A 53 6.36 -4.27 -8.80
C SER A 53 5.60 -4.90 -9.97
N ASP A 54 5.91 -4.48 -11.20
CA ASP A 54 5.39 -5.09 -12.43
C ASP A 54 6.34 -6.11 -13.08
N ARG A 55 7.43 -6.49 -12.40
CA ARG A 55 8.47 -7.40 -12.93
C ARG A 55 7.97 -8.78 -13.39
N GLY A 56 6.77 -9.17 -12.96
CA GLY A 56 6.09 -10.40 -13.41
C GLY A 56 5.13 -10.20 -14.59
N GLY A 57 5.16 -9.05 -15.27
CA GLY A 57 4.31 -8.70 -16.42
C GLY A 57 3.05 -7.92 -16.07
N ARG A 58 2.66 -7.86 -14.79
CA ARG A 58 1.59 -6.99 -14.26
C ARG A 58 1.91 -6.59 -12.83
N ALA A 59 1.31 -5.51 -12.33
CA ALA A 59 1.53 -5.04 -10.96
C ALA A 59 1.14 -6.11 -9.93
N GLN A 60 2.07 -6.42 -9.03
CA GLN A 60 1.94 -7.39 -7.95
C GLN A 60 2.65 -6.85 -6.70
N LEU A 61 2.35 -7.44 -5.54
CA LEU A 61 3.00 -7.10 -4.28
C LEU A 61 4.23 -7.97 -4.07
N TYR A 62 5.30 -7.33 -3.62
CA TYR A 62 6.56 -7.95 -3.25
C TYR A 62 6.94 -7.53 -1.83
N ALA A 63 7.64 -8.40 -1.12
CA ALA A 63 8.25 -8.11 0.16
C ALA A 63 9.76 -8.33 0.10
N MET A 64 10.51 -7.58 0.90
CA MET A 64 11.98 -7.68 1.00
C MET A 64 12.47 -7.28 2.39
N GLY A 65 13.73 -7.58 2.69
CA GLY A 65 14.42 -7.01 3.85
C GLY A 65 14.59 -5.49 3.71
N ALA A 66 14.68 -4.78 4.84
CA ALA A 66 14.86 -3.32 4.84
C ALA A 66 16.17 -2.84 4.19
N ASP A 67 17.11 -3.75 3.98
CA ASP A 67 18.37 -3.57 3.26
C ASP A 67 18.26 -3.86 1.75
N GLY A 68 17.09 -4.27 1.26
CA GLY A 68 16.82 -4.64 -0.14
C GLY A 68 17.04 -6.13 -0.46
N SER A 69 17.46 -6.94 0.51
CA SER A 69 17.68 -8.38 0.34
C SER A 69 16.37 -9.17 0.25
N ASN A 70 16.44 -10.41 -0.27
CA ASN A 70 15.34 -11.38 -0.23
C ASN A 70 14.02 -10.87 -0.84
N GLN A 71 14.09 -10.21 -2.00
CA GLN A 71 12.90 -9.73 -2.71
C GLN A 71 12.07 -10.92 -3.22
N GLN A 72 10.83 -11.02 -2.76
CA GLN A 72 9.93 -12.12 -3.11
C GLN A 72 8.52 -11.61 -3.39
N ARG A 73 7.85 -12.23 -4.36
CA ARG A 73 6.44 -11.96 -4.65
C ARG A 73 5.57 -12.56 -3.55
N ILE A 74 4.55 -11.83 -3.11
CA ILE A 74 3.61 -12.30 -2.07
C ILE A 74 2.15 -12.36 -2.55
N SER A 75 1.78 -11.67 -3.63
CA SER A 75 0.42 -11.76 -4.20
C SER A 75 0.38 -12.72 -5.39
N PHE A 76 -0.57 -13.66 -5.41
CA PHE A 76 -0.64 -14.69 -6.47
C PHE A 76 -2.03 -14.85 -7.09
N GLY A 77 -3.05 -14.15 -6.59
CA GLY A 77 -4.39 -14.22 -7.16
C GLY A 77 -4.51 -13.49 -8.50
N ASP A 78 -5.71 -13.56 -9.06
CA ASP A 78 -6.03 -12.89 -10.32
C ASP A 78 -6.06 -11.37 -10.19
N GLY A 79 -5.74 -10.67 -11.27
CA GLY A 79 -5.70 -9.20 -11.30
C GLY A 79 -4.36 -8.58 -10.90
N SER A 80 -4.38 -7.25 -10.81
CA SER A 80 -3.23 -6.41 -10.45
C SER A 80 -3.34 -5.96 -9.00
N TYR A 81 -2.22 -5.94 -8.27
CA TYR A 81 -2.17 -5.54 -6.86
C TYR A 81 -1.26 -4.33 -6.71
N SER A 82 -1.69 -3.33 -5.96
CA SER A 82 -1.00 -2.06 -5.79
C SER A 82 -1.19 -1.48 -4.39
N THR A 83 -0.50 -0.37 -4.11
CA THR A 83 -0.64 0.46 -2.88
C THR A 83 -0.63 -0.35 -1.56
N PRO A 84 0.38 -1.22 -1.34
CA PRO A 84 0.45 -2.01 -0.13
C PRO A 84 0.83 -1.14 1.08
N VAL A 85 0.18 -1.36 2.22
CA VAL A 85 0.51 -0.70 3.48
C VAL A 85 0.53 -1.71 4.62
N TRP A 86 1.66 -1.77 5.33
CA TRP A 86 1.83 -2.65 6.48
C TRP A 86 0.97 -2.20 7.66
N SER A 87 0.30 -3.15 8.30
CA SER A 87 -0.44 -2.92 9.54
C SER A 87 0.53 -2.44 10.64
N PRO A 88 0.15 -1.47 11.49
CA PRO A 88 0.96 -1.08 12.65
C PRO A 88 1.13 -2.23 13.66
N ARG A 89 0.30 -3.27 13.59
CA ARG A 89 0.44 -4.51 14.36
C ARG A 89 1.41 -5.53 13.76
N GLY A 90 1.84 -5.33 12.51
CA GLY A 90 2.80 -6.19 11.81
C GLY A 90 2.23 -7.48 11.21
N ASP A 91 0.96 -7.80 11.51
CA ASP A 91 0.32 -9.07 11.20
C ASP A 91 -0.36 -9.13 9.82
N LEU A 92 -0.61 -7.98 9.21
CA LEU A 92 -1.32 -7.86 7.94
C LEU A 92 -0.70 -6.78 7.04
N ILE A 93 -0.96 -6.92 5.74
CA ILE A 93 -0.70 -5.92 4.70
C ILE A 93 -2.05 -5.62 4.06
N ALA A 94 -2.47 -4.35 4.08
CA ALA A 94 -3.60 -3.88 3.29
C ALA A 94 -3.14 -3.55 1.87
N PHE A 95 -4.02 -3.70 0.89
CA PHE A 95 -3.68 -3.46 -0.52
C PHE A 95 -4.91 -3.07 -1.34
N THR A 96 -4.64 -2.48 -2.50
CA THR A 96 -5.63 -2.34 -3.58
C THR A 96 -5.44 -3.46 -4.58
N LYS A 97 -6.54 -4.03 -5.06
CA LYS A 97 -6.56 -5.05 -6.11
C LYS A 97 -7.55 -4.66 -7.19
N GLN A 98 -7.15 -4.83 -8.45
CA GLN A 98 -8.00 -4.58 -9.60
C GLN A 98 -8.17 -5.86 -10.40
N THR A 99 -9.43 -6.25 -10.61
CA THR A 99 -9.80 -7.40 -11.46
C THR A 99 -10.85 -6.92 -12.47
N GLY A 100 -10.46 -6.83 -13.75
CA GLY A 100 -11.30 -6.19 -14.76
C GLY A 100 -11.53 -4.71 -14.42
N SER A 101 -12.80 -4.31 -14.34
CA SER A 101 -13.21 -2.94 -13.96
C SER A 101 -13.49 -2.77 -12.47
N GLU A 102 -13.32 -3.81 -11.66
CA GLU A 102 -13.61 -3.76 -10.23
C GLU A 102 -12.34 -3.49 -9.42
N PHE A 103 -12.40 -2.50 -8.53
CA PHE A 103 -11.37 -2.19 -7.56
C PHE A 103 -11.77 -2.72 -6.19
N GLN A 104 -10.80 -3.26 -5.47
CA GLN A 104 -10.97 -4.01 -4.23
C GLN A 104 -9.97 -3.52 -3.19
N ILE A 105 -10.41 -3.35 -1.94
CA ILE A 105 -9.54 -3.14 -0.78
C ILE A 105 -9.47 -4.47 -0.06
N GLY A 106 -8.27 -5.01 0.10
CA GLY A 106 -8.05 -6.30 0.72
C GLY A 106 -6.94 -6.27 1.76
N VAL A 107 -6.82 -7.38 2.49
CA VAL A 107 -5.74 -7.65 3.44
C VAL A 107 -5.18 -9.06 3.22
N MET A 108 -3.89 -9.24 3.47
CA MET A 108 -3.22 -10.55 3.47
C MET A 108 -2.17 -10.58 4.58
N ARG A 109 -1.70 -11.77 4.97
CA ARG A 109 -0.53 -11.89 5.85
C ARG A 109 0.75 -11.51 5.10
N PRO A 110 1.84 -11.14 5.81
CA PRO A 110 3.11 -10.78 5.18
C PRO A 110 3.76 -11.86 4.30
N ASP A 111 3.36 -13.13 4.46
CA ASP A 111 3.78 -14.24 3.61
C ASP A 111 2.89 -14.44 2.37
N GLY A 112 1.88 -13.59 2.17
CA GLY A 112 0.90 -13.67 1.09
C GLY A 112 -0.31 -14.55 1.39
N SER A 113 -0.31 -15.29 2.50
CA SER A 113 -1.42 -16.19 2.85
C SER A 113 -2.62 -15.44 3.42
N GLY A 114 -3.79 -16.09 3.37
CA GLY A 114 -5.01 -15.57 4.00
C GLY A 114 -5.52 -14.28 3.38
N GLU A 115 -5.36 -14.10 2.07
CA GLU A 115 -5.96 -13.01 1.32
C GLU A 115 -7.47 -12.92 1.59
N ARG A 116 -7.95 -11.71 1.88
CA ARG A 116 -9.37 -11.43 2.08
C ARG A 116 -9.72 -10.03 1.58
N ILE A 117 -10.79 -9.95 0.82
CA ILE A 117 -11.37 -8.68 0.35
C ILE A 117 -12.31 -8.12 1.42
N LEU A 118 -12.19 -6.83 1.70
CA LEU A 118 -12.99 -6.10 2.70
C LEU A 118 -14.05 -5.22 2.03
N SER A 119 -13.73 -4.60 0.90
CA SER A 119 -14.65 -3.76 0.12
C SER A 119 -14.35 -3.93 -1.36
N ASN A 120 -15.36 -3.77 -2.21
CA ASN A 120 -15.27 -3.67 -3.67
C ASN A 120 -16.09 -2.49 -4.20
N GLY A 121 -15.74 -2.00 -5.39
CA GLY A 121 -16.42 -0.87 -6.01
C GLY A 121 -15.86 -0.51 -7.38
N PHE A 122 -16.43 0.54 -7.99
CA PHE A 122 -16.01 1.05 -9.30
C PHE A 122 -14.60 1.65 -9.26
N LEU A 123 -14.32 2.52 -8.29
CA LEU A 123 -12.97 2.98 -7.97
C LEU A 123 -12.83 3.04 -6.45
N GLN A 124 -11.79 2.39 -5.92
CA GLN A 124 -11.41 2.48 -4.52
C GLN A 124 -9.97 2.05 -4.34
N GLU A 125 -9.15 2.93 -3.77
CA GLU A 125 -7.71 2.70 -3.60
C GLU A 125 -7.13 3.42 -2.37
N GLY A 126 -5.81 3.32 -2.20
CA GLY A 126 -5.05 4.05 -1.20
C GLY A 126 -5.41 3.68 0.25
N PRO A 127 -5.36 2.39 0.63
CA PRO A 127 -5.65 2.00 2.01
C PRO A 127 -4.60 2.55 2.97
N THR A 128 -5.03 3.04 4.13
CA THR A 128 -4.19 3.44 5.26
C THR A 128 -4.76 2.91 6.57
N TRP A 129 -3.91 2.59 7.54
CA TRP A 129 -4.32 1.95 8.78
C TRP A 129 -4.55 2.95 9.90
N ALA A 130 -5.64 2.78 10.64
CA ALA A 130 -5.74 3.35 11.98
C ALA A 130 -4.60 2.83 12.88
N PRO A 131 -4.09 3.63 13.83
CA PRO A 131 -2.93 3.26 14.65
C PRO A 131 -3.16 2.00 15.51
N ASN A 132 -4.41 1.62 15.77
CA ASN A 132 -4.76 0.38 16.46
C ASN A 132 -4.73 -0.88 15.56
N GLY A 133 -4.53 -0.72 14.25
CA GLY A 133 -4.50 -1.80 13.26
C GLY A 133 -5.82 -2.54 13.09
N ARG A 134 -6.97 -1.91 13.37
CA ARG A 134 -8.31 -2.55 13.28
C ARG A 134 -9.23 -1.95 12.22
N VAL A 135 -8.92 -0.74 11.77
CA VAL A 135 -9.73 0.02 10.80
C VAL A 135 -8.81 0.47 9.68
N ILE A 136 -9.30 0.40 8.45
CA ILE A 136 -8.64 0.90 7.25
C ILE A 136 -9.45 2.08 6.74
N MET A 137 -8.78 3.18 6.41
CA MET A 137 -9.33 4.27 5.61
C MET A 137 -8.84 4.13 4.17
N PHE A 138 -9.66 4.47 3.20
CA PHE A 138 -9.34 4.46 1.78
C PHE A 138 -10.22 5.50 1.07
N PHE A 139 -9.90 5.88 -0.16
CA PHE A 139 -10.81 6.69 -0.94
C PHE A 139 -11.63 5.81 -1.90
N SER A 140 -12.86 6.23 -2.20
CA SER A 140 -13.72 5.58 -3.18
C SER A 140 -14.47 6.60 -4.00
N GLU A 141 -14.70 6.26 -5.26
CA GLU A 141 -15.55 7.01 -6.18
C GLU A 141 -16.52 6.05 -6.87
N ASN A 142 -17.82 6.36 -6.76
CA ASN A 142 -18.85 5.65 -7.51
C ASN A 142 -18.98 6.27 -8.90
N ALA A 143 -19.34 5.47 -9.89
CA ALA A 143 -19.62 5.97 -11.23
C ALA A 143 -20.67 7.11 -11.18
N GLY A 144 -20.30 8.27 -11.72
CA GLY A 144 -21.17 9.45 -11.77
C GLY A 144 -21.27 10.26 -10.46
N ALA A 145 -20.49 9.95 -9.42
CA ALA A 145 -20.54 10.63 -8.12
C ALA A 145 -19.89 12.03 -8.09
N GLY A 146 -19.28 12.45 -9.21
CA GLY A 146 -18.65 13.77 -9.35
C GLY A 146 -17.26 13.88 -8.72
N GLY A 147 -16.84 12.96 -7.85
CA GLY A 147 -15.48 12.86 -7.33
C GLY A 147 -15.34 11.96 -6.09
N PRO A 148 -14.11 11.71 -5.62
CA PRO A 148 -13.83 10.74 -4.57
C PRO A 148 -14.25 11.20 -3.17
N ARG A 149 -14.53 10.23 -2.29
CA ARG A 149 -14.75 10.41 -0.85
C ARG A 149 -13.88 9.46 -0.05
N LEU A 150 -13.59 9.84 1.19
CA LEU A 150 -12.92 8.97 2.14
C LEU A 150 -13.94 8.04 2.79
N HIS A 151 -13.54 6.79 2.98
CA HIS A 151 -14.31 5.77 3.67
C HIS A 151 -13.45 5.05 4.68
N THR A 152 -14.06 4.59 5.77
CA THR A 152 -13.44 3.65 6.70
C THR A 152 -14.15 2.32 6.68
N ILE A 153 -13.42 1.24 6.92
CA ILE A 153 -13.97 -0.11 7.09
C ILE A 153 -13.20 -0.84 8.17
N ASP A 154 -13.90 -1.66 8.97
CA ASP A 154 -13.23 -2.49 9.97
C ASP A 154 -12.72 -3.81 9.36
N LEU A 155 -11.79 -4.46 10.06
CA LEU A 155 -11.19 -5.71 9.58
C LEU A 155 -12.16 -6.87 9.38
N THR A 156 -13.38 -6.85 9.89
CA THR A 156 -14.40 -7.86 9.56
C THR A 156 -14.98 -7.68 8.16
N GLY A 157 -14.67 -6.57 7.47
CA GLY A 157 -15.29 -6.18 6.20
C GLY A 157 -16.69 -5.60 6.40
N ARG A 158 -17.04 -5.24 7.64
CA ARG A 158 -18.32 -4.62 8.00
C ARG A 158 -18.09 -3.17 8.42
N ASN A 159 -19.18 -2.49 8.74
CA ASN A 159 -19.19 -1.10 9.20
C ASN A 159 -18.42 -0.15 8.26
N LYS A 160 -18.62 -0.29 6.94
CA LYS A 160 -18.15 0.71 5.99
C LYS A 160 -18.88 2.03 6.27
N GLN A 161 -18.13 3.10 6.50
CA GLN A 161 -18.65 4.44 6.77
C GLN A 161 -18.00 5.45 5.82
N THR A 162 -18.73 6.47 5.43
CA THR A 162 -18.19 7.63 4.71
C THR A 162 -17.66 8.64 5.73
N ILE A 163 -16.51 9.23 5.46
CA ILE A 163 -15.95 10.33 6.25
C ILE A 163 -16.38 11.64 5.60
N GLU A 164 -17.08 12.47 6.37
CA GLU A 164 -17.51 13.78 5.91
C GLU A 164 -16.31 14.73 5.78
N THR A 165 -16.15 15.28 4.58
CA THR A 165 -15.12 16.26 4.23
C THR A 165 -15.77 17.47 3.56
N PRO A 166 -15.20 18.69 3.68
CA PRO A 166 -15.79 19.90 3.07
C PRO A 166 -15.93 19.84 1.54
N SER A 167 -15.12 19.01 0.89
CA SER A 167 -15.11 18.77 -0.56
C SER A 167 -14.74 17.31 -0.86
N PHE A 168 -14.52 16.99 -2.14
CA PHE A 168 -13.92 15.71 -2.53
C PHE A 168 -12.56 15.51 -1.85
N ALA A 169 -12.22 14.26 -1.57
CA ALA A 169 -11.01 13.90 -0.86
C ALA A 169 -10.50 12.52 -1.32
N SER A 170 -9.18 12.41 -1.48
CA SER A 170 -8.44 11.21 -1.86
C SER A 170 -7.16 11.08 -1.03
N ASP A 171 -6.42 9.98 -1.23
CA ASP A 171 -5.07 9.76 -0.70
C ASP A 171 -4.94 9.95 0.83
N PRO A 172 -5.77 9.26 1.64
CA PRO A 172 -5.76 9.44 3.08
C PRO A 172 -4.45 8.92 3.72
N ALA A 173 -4.01 9.60 4.77
CA ALA A 173 -2.95 9.13 5.65
C ALA A 173 -3.40 9.24 7.11
N TRP A 174 -3.42 8.11 7.82
CA TRP A 174 -3.72 8.12 9.25
C TRP A 174 -2.48 8.53 10.05
N SER A 175 -2.65 9.40 11.04
CA SER A 175 -1.58 9.73 11.97
C SER A 175 -1.21 8.51 12.84
N PRO A 176 0.02 8.48 13.39
CA PRO A 176 0.31 7.60 14.51
C PRO A 176 -0.52 7.98 15.75
N LEU A 177 -0.35 7.23 16.84
CA LEU A 177 -0.88 7.60 18.15
C LEU A 177 -0.38 9.01 18.52
N LEU A 178 -1.31 9.90 18.88
CA LEU A 178 -0.96 11.24 19.38
C LEU A 178 -0.70 11.11 20.89
N GLU A 179 0.44 11.63 21.34
CA GLU A 179 0.79 11.79 22.76
C GLU A 179 0.12 13.03 23.37
#